data_AF-D2JTI9-F1
#
_entry.id   AF-D2JTI9-F1
#
_cell.length_a   1.000
_cell.length_b   1.000
_cell.length_c   1.000
_cell.angle_alpha   90.00
_cell.angle_beta   90.00
_cell.angle_gamma   90.00
#
_symmetry.space_group_name_H-M   'P 1'
#
loop_
_entity.id
_entity.type
_entity.pdbx_description
1 polymer ?
#
loop_
_entity_poly.entity_id
_entity_poly.type
_entity_poly.pdbx_seq_one_letter_code
_entity_poly.pdbx_strand_id
1 'polypeptide(L)'
;QPVGQSYLALKSLVEDKQYHIITTNADNAFDAAEYDMTHVFHIQGEYILQQCSQHCHAQTYRNDDLIRKMVVAQQDILIPWEMIPRCPKCDAPMEVNKRKAEVGMVEDAEFHAQLQRYNAFLEQHKDDKVLYLEIGIGYTTPQFVKHPFQRMTRKNENALYMTMNKKAYRIPNSIQER
;
A
#
# COMPACT_ATOMS: atom_id res chain seq x y z
N GLN A 1 -12.74 -6.87 -5.75
CA GLN A 1 -12.83 -8.32 -5.53
C GLN A 1 -13.71 -8.61 -4.31
N PRO A 2 -14.28 -9.82 -4.15
CA PRO A 2 -15.01 -10.18 -2.94
C PRO A 2 -14.10 -10.20 -1.71
N VAL A 3 -14.69 -10.19 -0.51
CA VAL A 3 -13.94 -10.23 0.76
C VAL A 3 -13.11 -11.50 0.88
N GLY A 4 -11.83 -11.36 1.26
CA GLY A 4 -10.93 -12.47 1.50
C GLY A 4 -10.98 -12.95 2.96
N GLN A 5 -11.15 -14.25 3.17
CA GLN A 5 -11.23 -14.82 4.53
C GLN A 5 -9.99 -14.57 5.38
N SER A 6 -8.80 -14.54 4.79
CA SER A 6 -7.56 -14.22 5.52
C SER A 6 -7.51 -12.78 6.00
N TYR A 7 -8.12 -11.82 5.29
CA TYR A 7 -8.22 -10.43 5.74
C TYR A 7 -9.19 -10.31 6.91
N LEU A 8 -10.30 -11.05 6.91
CA LEU A 8 -11.20 -11.12 8.07
C LEU A 8 -10.52 -11.76 9.28
N ALA A 9 -9.82 -12.88 9.09
CA ALA A 9 -9.08 -13.54 10.16
C ALA A 9 -8.01 -12.62 10.78
N LEU A 10 -7.26 -11.88 9.95
CA LEU A 10 -6.29 -10.90 10.42
C LEU A 10 -6.97 -9.75 11.17
N LYS A 11 -8.13 -9.27 10.70
CA LYS A 11 -8.89 -8.19 11.35
C LYS A 11 -9.28 -8.60 12.77
N SER A 12 -9.86 -9.79 12.92
CA SER A 12 -10.22 -10.33 14.24
C SER A 12 -9.00 -10.56 15.14
N LEU A 13 -7.84 -10.91 14.57
CA LEU A 13 -6.60 -11.11 15.33
C LEU A 13 -6.06 -9.79 15.92
N VAL A 14 -6.26 -8.66 15.25
CA VAL A 14 -5.69 -7.36 15.64
C VAL A 14 -6.69 -6.43 16.31
N GLU A 15 -7.97 -6.78 16.36
CA GLU A 15 -9.07 -5.93 16.83
C GLU A 15 -8.89 -5.43 18.27
N ASP A 16 -8.29 -6.23 19.14
CA ASP A 16 -8.02 -5.90 20.54
C ASP A 16 -6.62 -5.30 20.78
N LYS A 17 -5.89 -4.95 19.71
CA LYS A 17 -4.49 -4.52 19.76
C LYS A 17 -4.32 -3.09 19.27
N GLN A 18 -3.27 -2.44 19.73
CA GLN A 18 -2.75 -1.26 19.04
C GLN A 18 -1.98 -1.74 17.82
N TYR A 19 -2.45 -1.40 16.63
CA TYR A 19 -1.84 -1.84 15.38
C TYR A 19 -1.86 -0.72 14.33
N HIS A 20 -0.94 -0.83 13.37
CA HIS A 20 -0.97 -0.05 12.15
C HIS A 20 -0.46 -0.92 11.00
N ILE A 21 -1.01 -0.74 9.81
CA ILE A 21 -0.74 -1.55 8.63
C ILE A 21 -0.07 -0.66 7.60
N ILE A 22 1.06 -1.14 7.08
CA ILE A 22 1.66 -0.64 5.84
C ILE A 22 1.55 -1.74 4.80
N THR A 23 1.10 -1.40 3.59
CA THR A 23 0.89 -2.37 2.52
C THR A 23 1.47 -1.90 1.20
N THR A 24 2.09 -2.82 0.47
CA THR A 24 2.50 -2.63 -0.92
C THR A 24 1.46 -3.14 -1.92
N ASN A 25 0.37 -3.75 -1.45
CA ASN A 25 -0.77 -4.10 -2.28
C ASN A 25 -1.57 -2.84 -2.59
N ALA A 26 -2.26 -2.85 -3.72
CA ALA A 26 -3.05 -1.73 -4.24
C ALA A 26 -4.49 -2.17 -4.62
N ASP A 27 -4.89 -3.37 -4.17
CA ASP A 27 -6.23 -3.90 -4.39
C ASP A 27 -7.21 -3.41 -3.32
N ASN A 28 -8.48 -3.84 -3.41
CA ASN A 28 -9.53 -3.40 -2.49
C ASN A 28 -9.70 -4.31 -1.26
N ALA A 29 -8.71 -5.13 -0.90
CA ALA A 29 -8.92 -6.18 0.10
C ALA A 29 -9.23 -5.64 1.51
N PHE A 30 -8.58 -4.55 1.92
CA PHE A 30 -8.85 -3.90 3.21
C PHE A 30 -10.23 -3.25 3.24
N ASP A 31 -10.61 -2.53 2.18
CA ASP A 31 -11.96 -1.96 2.04
C ASP A 31 -13.04 -3.04 2.06
N ALA A 32 -12.84 -4.13 1.29
CA ALA A 32 -13.81 -5.22 1.19
C ALA A 32 -13.96 -6.00 2.51
N ALA A 33 -12.95 -5.96 3.39
CA ALA A 33 -13.00 -6.51 4.74
C ALA A 33 -13.38 -5.46 5.81
N GLU A 34 -13.75 -4.26 5.38
CA GLU A 34 -14.21 -3.13 6.23
C GLU A 34 -13.20 -2.75 7.32
N TYR A 35 -11.91 -2.71 6.98
CA TYR A 35 -10.91 -2.19 7.91
C TYR A 35 -11.14 -0.71 8.20
N ASP A 36 -10.77 -0.26 9.40
CA ASP A 36 -10.63 1.17 9.66
C ASP A 36 -9.41 1.69 8.89
N MET A 37 -9.68 2.43 7.82
CA MET A 37 -8.65 2.93 6.90
C MET A 37 -7.73 3.98 7.55
N THR A 38 -8.04 4.48 8.76
CA THR A 38 -7.09 5.31 9.51
C THR A 38 -5.86 4.52 9.99
N HIS A 39 -5.95 3.18 10.05
CA HIS A 39 -4.86 2.27 10.40
C HIS A 39 -4.08 1.73 9.19
N VAL A 40 -4.46 2.07 7.95
CA VAL A 40 -3.88 1.49 6.73
C VAL A 40 -3.14 2.55 5.93
N PHE A 41 -1.88 2.25 5.58
CA PHE A 41 -1.06 3.07 4.70
C PHE A 41 -0.73 2.34 3.39
N HIS A 42 -1.31 2.81 2.29
CA HIS A 42 -1.07 2.32 0.93
C HIS A 42 0.15 3.00 0.28
N ILE A 43 1.36 2.58 0.68
CA ILE A 43 2.62 3.22 0.24
C ILE A 43 2.88 3.15 -1.28
N GLN A 44 2.21 2.22 -1.96
CA GLN A 44 2.35 1.97 -3.41
C GLN A 44 1.19 2.50 -4.25
N GLY A 45 0.24 3.23 -3.63
CA GLY A 45 -0.98 3.69 -4.26
C GLY A 45 -2.08 2.63 -4.30
N GLU A 46 -3.17 2.96 -4.96
CA GLU A 46 -4.37 2.10 -5.07
C GLU A 46 -4.84 2.04 -6.52
N TYR A 47 -5.23 0.85 -7.01
CA TYR A 47 -5.61 0.66 -8.41
C TYR A 47 -6.89 1.40 -8.81
N ILE A 48 -7.71 1.77 -7.82
CA ILE A 48 -8.94 2.51 -8.03
C ILE A 48 -8.69 4.01 -8.26
N LEU A 49 -7.47 4.47 -7.97
CA LEU A 49 -7.07 5.85 -8.12
C LEU A 49 -6.28 6.05 -9.43
N GLN A 50 -6.38 7.27 -9.95
CA GLN A 50 -5.70 7.74 -11.15
C GLN A 50 -4.82 8.93 -10.81
N GLN A 51 -3.72 9.08 -11.55
CA GLN A 51 -2.77 10.18 -11.44
C GLN A 51 -2.46 10.75 -12.83
N CYS A 52 -2.02 12.00 -12.89
CA CYS A 52 -1.49 12.55 -14.13
C CYS A 52 -0.23 11.78 -14.56
N SER A 53 -0.16 11.28 -15.79
CA SER A 53 1.03 10.57 -16.29
C SER A 53 2.31 11.41 -16.26
N GLN A 54 2.18 12.74 -16.36
CA GLN A 54 3.29 13.70 -16.27
C GLN A 54 3.57 14.17 -14.83
N HIS A 55 2.84 13.67 -13.82
CA HIS A 55 3.01 14.04 -12.41
C HIS A 55 2.96 15.57 -12.19
N CYS A 56 2.16 16.30 -12.98
CA CYS A 56 2.21 17.77 -13.00
C CYS A 56 1.71 18.45 -11.71
N HIS A 57 0.97 17.72 -10.86
CA HIS A 57 0.50 18.21 -9.56
C HIS A 57 0.14 17.03 -8.64
N ALA A 58 0.14 17.30 -7.33
CA ALA A 58 -0.10 16.32 -6.26
C ALA A 58 -1.60 16.10 -5.99
N GLN A 59 -2.29 15.35 -6.87
CA GLN A 59 -3.71 15.00 -6.68
C GLN A 59 -4.03 13.67 -7.38
N THR A 60 -4.74 12.79 -6.69
CA THR A 60 -5.34 11.60 -7.28
C THR A 60 -6.82 11.82 -7.65
N TYR A 61 -7.33 10.96 -8.53
CA TYR A 61 -8.70 11.03 -9.05
C TYR A 61 -9.32 9.64 -9.09
N ARG A 62 -10.65 9.54 -9.02
CA ARG A 62 -11.38 8.27 -9.13
C ARG A 62 -12.59 8.42 -10.03
N ASN A 63 -12.80 7.46 -10.94
CA ASN A 63 -13.98 7.44 -11.81
C ASN A 63 -14.36 6.00 -12.22
N ASP A 64 -15.00 5.29 -11.30
CA ASP A 64 -15.39 3.88 -11.48
C ASP A 64 -16.32 3.69 -12.69
N ASP A 65 -17.21 4.63 -12.96
CA ASP A 65 -18.16 4.54 -14.07
C ASP A 65 -17.47 4.66 -15.42
N LEU A 66 -16.44 5.50 -15.54
CA LEU A 66 -15.62 5.55 -16.74
C LEU A 66 -14.88 4.23 -16.95
N ILE A 67 -14.31 3.65 -15.90
CA ILE A 67 -13.63 2.34 -15.98
C ILE A 67 -14.61 1.26 -16.44
N ARG A 68 -15.84 1.21 -15.90
CA ARG A 68 -16.87 0.26 -16.35
C ARG A 68 -17.25 0.47 -17.82
N LYS A 69 -17.39 1.72 -18.26
CA LYS A 69 -17.66 2.05 -19.67
C LYS A 69 -16.53 1.59 -20.59
N MET A 70 -15.27 1.82 -20.21
CA MET A 70 -14.09 1.34 -20.95
C MET A 70 -14.11 -0.18 -21.09
N VAL A 71 -14.45 -0.91 -20.02
CA VAL A 71 -14.50 -2.38 -20.04
C VAL A 71 -15.52 -2.89 -21.06
N VAL A 72 -16.70 -2.24 -21.15
CA VAL A 72 -17.76 -2.62 -22.09
C VAL A 72 -17.45 -2.18 -23.52
N ALA A 73 -16.83 -1.01 -23.69
CA ALA A 73 -16.57 -0.42 -25.01
C ALA A 73 -15.30 -0.92 -25.69
N GLN A 74 -14.42 -1.62 -24.98
CA GLN A 74 -13.16 -2.10 -25.56
C GLN A 74 -13.39 -3.12 -26.67
N GLN A 75 -12.57 -3.06 -27.71
CA GLN A 75 -12.50 -4.06 -28.78
C GLN A 75 -11.03 -4.25 -29.17
N ASP A 76 -10.62 -5.50 -29.44
CA ASP A 76 -9.24 -5.82 -29.83
C ASP A 76 -8.18 -5.27 -28.85
N ILE A 77 -8.48 -5.29 -27.54
CA ILE A 77 -7.60 -4.83 -26.44
C ILE A 77 -7.41 -3.28 -26.44
N LEU A 78 -8.25 -2.54 -27.16
CA LEU A 78 -8.21 -1.09 -27.25
C LEU A 78 -9.53 -0.48 -26.79
N ILE A 79 -9.45 0.65 -26.09
CA ILE A 79 -10.61 1.51 -25.77
C ILE A 79 -10.75 2.62 -26.83
N PRO A 80 -11.95 3.19 -27.04
CA PRO A 80 -12.12 4.37 -27.87
C PRO A 80 -11.27 5.54 -27.39
N TRP A 81 -10.71 6.32 -28.33
CA TRP A 81 -9.75 7.38 -28.04
C TRP A 81 -10.31 8.46 -27.13
N GLU A 82 -11.57 8.82 -27.34
CA GLU A 82 -12.33 9.80 -26.57
C GLU A 82 -12.57 9.38 -25.11
N MET A 83 -12.42 8.08 -24.79
CA MET A 83 -12.55 7.58 -23.43
C MET A 83 -11.25 7.70 -22.62
N ILE A 84 -10.09 7.97 -23.25
CA ILE A 84 -8.83 8.13 -22.53
C ILE A 84 -8.95 9.32 -21.56
N PRO A 85 -8.88 9.10 -20.23
CA PRO A 85 -9.06 10.16 -19.27
C PRO A 85 -7.88 11.13 -19.35
N ARG A 86 -8.18 12.42 -19.23
CA ARG A 86 -7.20 13.53 -19.38
C ARG A 86 -7.04 14.27 -18.06
N CYS A 87 -5.81 14.68 -17.76
CA CYS A 87 -5.51 15.52 -16.63
C CYS A 87 -6.14 16.91 -16.82
N PRO A 88 -6.94 17.42 -15.86
CA PRO A 88 -7.59 18.72 -15.99
C PRO A 88 -6.62 19.91 -15.88
N LYS A 89 -5.33 19.67 -15.63
CA LYS A 89 -4.30 20.72 -15.48
C LYS A 89 -3.39 20.85 -16.69
N CYS A 90 -3.02 19.74 -17.34
CA CYS A 90 -2.06 19.74 -18.44
C CYS A 90 -2.51 18.92 -19.66
N ASP A 91 -3.72 18.37 -19.65
CA ASP A 91 -4.30 17.55 -20.72
C ASP A 91 -3.52 16.26 -21.07
N ALA A 92 -2.47 15.92 -20.31
CA ALA A 92 -1.81 14.63 -20.43
C ALA A 92 -2.77 13.48 -20.08
N PRO A 93 -2.63 12.29 -20.68
CA PRO A 93 -3.39 11.12 -20.27
C PRO A 93 -3.23 10.82 -18.79
N MET A 94 -4.29 10.34 -18.15
CA MET A 94 -4.25 9.83 -16.79
C MET A 94 -3.76 8.38 -16.82
N GLU A 95 -3.09 7.98 -15.76
CA GLU A 95 -2.66 6.60 -15.52
C GLU A 95 -3.09 6.14 -14.13
N VAL A 96 -3.01 4.84 -13.87
CA VAL A 96 -3.30 4.30 -12.53
C VAL A 96 -2.29 4.86 -11.52
N ASN A 97 -2.75 5.22 -10.32
CA ASN A 97 -1.88 5.65 -9.24
C ASN A 97 -1.01 4.47 -8.78
N LYS A 98 0.25 4.49 -9.23
CA LYS A 98 1.22 3.42 -8.98
C LYS A 98 2.61 3.99 -8.96
N ARG A 99 3.43 3.52 -8.01
CA ARG A 99 4.84 3.88 -7.95
C ARG A 99 5.68 3.20 -9.03
N LYS A 100 6.43 4.00 -9.78
CA LYS A 100 7.45 3.59 -10.76
C LYS A 100 8.84 3.91 -10.21
N ALA A 101 9.85 3.13 -10.59
CA ALA A 101 11.19 3.26 -10.03
C ALA A 101 11.87 4.58 -10.46
N GLU A 102 11.57 5.06 -11.67
CA GLU A 102 12.25 6.17 -12.31
C GLU A 102 11.62 7.52 -11.95
N VAL A 103 10.28 7.56 -11.86
CA VAL A 103 9.51 8.81 -11.69
C VAL A 103 8.74 8.89 -10.38
N GLY A 104 8.76 7.84 -9.58
CA GLY A 104 8.02 7.79 -8.32
C GLY A 104 6.51 7.58 -8.52
N MET A 105 5.72 8.25 -7.69
CA MET A 105 4.26 8.19 -7.68
C MET A 105 3.72 9.58 -7.36
N VAL A 106 2.52 9.91 -7.84
CA VAL A 106 1.82 11.08 -7.31
C VAL A 106 1.37 10.78 -5.88
N GLU A 107 1.85 11.59 -4.94
CA GLU A 107 1.54 11.54 -3.51
C GLU A 107 0.70 12.78 -3.20
N ASP A 108 -0.60 12.59 -2.98
CA ASP A 108 -1.52 13.68 -2.65
C ASP A 108 -1.67 13.91 -1.14
N ALA A 109 -2.60 14.78 -0.75
CA ALA A 109 -2.83 15.11 0.64
C ALA A 109 -3.22 13.89 1.50
N GLU A 110 -4.01 12.96 0.97
CA GLU A 110 -4.41 11.77 1.74
C GLU A 110 -3.26 10.78 1.87
N PHE A 111 -2.42 10.62 0.84
CA PHE A 111 -1.19 9.84 0.96
C PHE A 111 -0.31 10.36 2.11
N HIS A 112 -0.11 11.68 2.17
CA HIS A 112 0.68 12.29 3.26
C HIS A 112 0.00 12.17 4.62
N ALA A 113 -1.34 12.22 4.68
CA ALA A 113 -2.08 11.98 5.92
C ALA A 113 -1.91 10.54 6.41
N GLN A 114 -1.99 9.53 5.53
CA GLN A 114 -1.70 8.12 5.86
C GLN A 114 -0.26 7.95 6.36
N LEU A 115 0.72 8.52 5.64
CA LEU A 115 2.13 8.49 6.02
C LEU A 115 2.36 9.12 7.40
N GLN A 116 1.69 10.23 7.69
CA GLN A 116 1.77 10.89 9.00
C GLN A 116 1.21 10.01 10.12
N ARG A 117 0.04 9.39 9.92
CA ARG A 117 -0.53 8.45 10.91
C ARG A 117 0.38 7.26 11.15
N TYR A 118 0.95 6.67 10.10
CA TYR A 118 1.90 5.57 10.20
C TYR A 118 3.17 5.98 10.97
N ASN A 119 3.78 7.10 10.63
CA ASN A 119 4.99 7.57 11.30
C ASN A 119 4.73 7.95 12.76
N ALA A 120 3.58 8.55 13.07
CA ALA A 120 3.19 8.87 14.44
C ALA A 120 3.04 7.58 15.28
N PHE A 121 2.41 6.53 14.73
CA PHE A 121 2.31 5.24 15.38
C PHE A 121 3.68 4.62 15.66
N LEU A 122 4.59 4.64 14.67
CA LEU A 122 5.95 4.14 14.84
C LEU A 122 6.72 4.89 15.93
N GLU A 123 6.63 6.22 15.97
CA GLU A 123 7.32 7.05 16.96
C GLU A 123 6.77 6.80 18.37
N GLN A 124 5.44 6.69 18.50
CA GLN A 124 4.78 6.40 19.77
C GLN A 124 5.22 5.06 20.38
N HIS A 125 5.47 4.05 19.55
CA HIS A 125 5.78 2.68 19.97
C HIS A 125 7.25 2.29 19.80
N LYS A 126 8.15 3.24 19.56
CA LYS A 126 9.55 2.95 19.17
C LYS A 126 10.32 2.11 20.19
N ASP A 127 10.01 2.24 21.49
CA ASP A 127 10.69 1.57 22.61
C ASP A 127 9.84 0.45 23.25
N ASP A 128 8.62 0.24 22.77
CA ASP A 128 7.68 -0.76 23.29
C ASP A 128 8.05 -2.19 22.88
N LYS A 129 7.33 -3.19 23.44
CA LYS A 129 7.37 -4.58 22.96
C LYS A 129 6.59 -4.73 21.65
N VAL A 130 7.22 -4.32 20.55
CA VAL A 130 6.59 -4.31 19.21
C VAL A 130 6.81 -5.62 18.46
N LEU A 131 5.73 -6.17 17.89
CA LEU A 131 5.83 -7.23 16.89
C LEU A 131 5.76 -6.63 15.49
N TYR A 132 6.85 -6.71 14.74
CA TYR A 132 6.90 -6.41 13.31
C TYR A 132 6.49 -7.66 12.51
N LEU A 133 5.19 -7.80 12.26
CA LEU A 133 4.61 -8.93 11.53
C LEU A 133 4.58 -8.67 10.01
N GLU A 134 5.41 -9.40 9.26
CA GLU A 134 5.47 -9.38 7.80
C GLU A 134 4.66 -10.55 7.21
N ILE A 135 3.65 -10.27 6.38
CA ILE A 135 2.82 -11.32 5.76
C ILE A 135 2.94 -11.24 4.24
N GLY A 136 3.44 -12.31 3.60
CA GLY A 136 3.46 -12.43 2.15
C GLY A 136 4.41 -11.48 1.39
N ILE A 137 5.29 -10.75 2.08
CA ILE A 137 6.20 -9.79 1.43
C ILE A 137 7.40 -10.51 0.78
N GLY A 138 7.50 -10.37 -0.54
CA GLY A 138 8.62 -10.86 -1.34
C GLY A 138 9.82 -9.91 -1.38
N TYR A 139 10.61 -10.00 -2.47
CA TYR A 139 11.81 -9.19 -2.70
C TYR A 139 11.70 -8.22 -3.89
N THR A 140 10.49 -7.97 -4.38
CA THR A 140 10.26 -7.03 -5.49
C THR A 140 10.58 -5.58 -5.08
N THR A 141 10.13 -5.17 -3.90
CA THR A 141 10.32 -3.81 -3.37
C THR A 141 10.61 -3.85 -1.86
N PRO A 142 11.69 -4.52 -1.44
CA PRO A 142 11.97 -4.77 -0.02
C PRO A 142 12.21 -3.48 0.79
N GLN A 143 12.50 -2.36 0.12
CA GLN A 143 12.72 -1.06 0.73
C GLN A 143 11.49 -0.48 1.47
N PHE A 144 10.27 -0.94 1.16
CA PHE A 144 9.05 -0.37 1.76
C PHE A 144 8.62 -1.03 3.07
N VAL A 145 8.82 -2.34 3.22
CA VAL A 145 8.37 -3.08 4.43
C VAL A 145 9.51 -3.90 5.03
N LYS A 146 10.05 -4.84 4.26
CA LYS A 146 11.04 -5.81 4.74
C LYS A 146 12.28 -5.16 5.37
N HIS A 147 12.99 -4.32 4.61
CA HIS A 147 14.20 -3.67 5.12
C HIS A 147 13.91 -2.68 6.27
N PRO A 148 12.86 -1.84 6.22
CA PRO A 148 12.44 -1.04 7.37
C PRO A 148 12.15 -1.87 8.62
N PHE A 149 11.34 -2.92 8.54
CA PHE A 149 11.00 -3.77 9.69
C PHE A 149 12.26 -4.37 10.30
N GLN A 150 13.13 -4.97 9.49
CA GLN A 150 14.40 -5.52 9.97
C GLN A 150 15.33 -4.48 10.60
N ARG A 151 15.29 -3.22 10.14
CA ARG A 151 16.07 -2.12 10.73
C ARG A 151 15.45 -1.64 12.04
N MET A 152 14.13 -1.60 12.14
CA MET A 152 13.42 -1.20 13.36
C MET A 152 13.58 -2.25 14.46
N THR A 153 13.45 -3.54 14.14
CA THR A 153 13.77 -4.64 15.07
C THR A 153 15.22 -4.59 15.53
N ARG A 154 16.17 -4.24 14.65
CA ARG A 154 17.57 -4.04 15.07
C ARG A 154 17.74 -2.93 16.11
N LYS A 155 16.97 -1.84 16.01
CA LYS A 155 17.09 -0.66 16.86
C LYS A 155 16.37 -0.79 18.20
N ASN A 156 15.27 -1.54 18.24
CA ASN A 156 14.51 -1.79 19.46
C ASN A 156 14.80 -3.21 19.96
N GLU A 157 15.52 -3.32 21.08
CA GLU A 157 15.91 -4.60 21.68
C GLU A 157 14.70 -5.43 22.15
N ASN A 158 13.58 -4.78 22.47
CA ASN A 158 12.32 -5.42 22.90
C ASN A 158 11.43 -5.88 21.74
N ALA A 159 11.78 -5.53 20.50
CA ALA A 159 10.97 -5.86 19.33
C ALA A 159 11.26 -7.26 18.79
N LEU A 160 10.24 -7.86 18.18
CA LEU A 160 10.31 -9.13 17.47
C LEU A 160 10.01 -8.93 15.98
N TYR A 161 10.67 -9.69 15.11
CA TYR A 161 10.38 -9.74 13.68
C TYR A 161 9.86 -11.12 13.29
N MET A 162 8.61 -11.18 12.83
CA MET A 162 7.98 -12.41 12.38
C MET A 162 7.59 -12.30 10.92
N THR A 163 7.98 -13.28 10.10
CA THR A 163 7.60 -13.35 8.68
C THR A 163 6.75 -14.59 8.41
N MET A 164 5.58 -14.39 7.82
CA MET A 164 4.71 -15.43 7.28
C MET A 164 4.88 -15.48 5.76
N ASN A 165 5.77 -16.36 5.29
CA ASN A 165 6.04 -16.51 3.87
C ASN A 165 6.34 -17.97 3.51
N LYS A 166 5.85 -18.42 2.34
CA LYS A 166 6.17 -19.76 1.82
C LYS A 166 7.65 -19.88 1.41
N LYS A 167 8.28 -18.77 1.05
CA LYS A 167 9.71 -18.70 0.71
C LYS A 167 10.52 -18.33 1.95
N ALA A 168 11.61 -19.05 2.17
CA ALA A 168 12.58 -18.71 3.22
C ALA A 168 13.54 -17.62 2.70
N TYR A 169 13.33 -16.39 3.14
CA TYR A 169 14.28 -15.30 2.93
C TYR A 169 15.23 -15.22 4.12
N ARG A 170 16.52 -14.99 3.84
CA ARG A 170 17.53 -14.89 4.89
C ARG A 170 17.22 -13.69 5.81
N ILE A 171 17.07 -13.98 7.09
CA ILE A 171 16.98 -12.97 8.15
C ILE A 171 18.40 -12.50 8.51
N PRO A 172 18.66 -11.19 8.69
CA PRO A 172 19.95 -10.68 9.14
C PRO A 172 20.35 -11.26 10.51
N ASN A 173 21.61 -11.67 10.67
CA ASN A 173 22.12 -12.30 11.89
C ASN A 173 21.82 -11.47 13.16
N SER A 174 21.84 -10.14 13.06
CA SER A 174 21.56 -9.19 14.16
C SER A 174 20.16 -9.26 14.77
N ILE A 175 19.21 -9.92 14.09
CA ILE A 175 17.82 -10.12 14.53
C ILE A 175 17.40 -11.59 14.35
N GLN A 176 18.34 -12.51 14.20
CA GLN A 176 17.98 -13.90 13.94
C GLN A 176 17.28 -14.55 15.15
N GLU A 177 17.58 -14.08 16.35
CA GLU A 177 16.95 -14.52 17.60
C GLU A 177 15.75 -13.65 18.02
N ARG A 178 15.33 -12.68 17.18
CA ARG A 178 14.31 -11.67 17.51
C ARG A 178 13.31 -11.44 16.37
#